data_AF-A0A0M4AQR0-F1
#
_entry.id   AF-A0A0M4AQR0-F1
#
_cell.length_a   1.000
_cell.length_b   1.000
_cell.length_c   1.000
_cell.angle_alpha   90.00
_cell.angle_beta   90.00
_cell.angle_gamma   90.00
#
_symmetry.space_group_name_H-M   'P 1'
#
loop_
_entity.id
_entity.type
_entity.pdbx_description
1 polymer ?
#
loop_
_entity_poly.entity_id
_entity_poly.type
_entity_poly.pdbx_seq_one_letter_code
_entity_poly.pdbx_strand_id
1 'polypeptide(L)'
;SRPPRLFRLRVELLQGSPLLSCEALETGISISSAIITRTGPTHKYIILGGYQSSSQKRLECSTVTLDEKGIHIEPLEPPKWTPDIIHSRTWFGGSAGEVSILLAVPTEGRPSQPDVHYFYQVNFETEGEGKEEEGIQGCSQESTDYDDSTPLEDSEELYFGREPHELEDSSGE
;
A
#
# COMPACT_ATOMS: atom_id res chain seq x y z
N SER A 1 -10.50 12.82 19.47
CA SER A 1 -10.73 11.41 19.07
C SER A 1 -11.05 11.39 17.59
N ARG A 2 -10.82 10.26 16.90
CA ARG A 2 -11.22 10.09 15.49
C ARG A 2 -12.69 9.65 15.46
N PRO A 3 -13.55 10.19 14.59
CA PRO A 3 -14.93 9.75 14.51
C PRO A 3 -15.01 8.38 13.82
N PRO A 4 -15.72 7.38 14.38
CA PRO A 4 -15.92 6.07 13.75
C PRO A 4 -17.04 6.15 12.70
N ARG A 5 -16.99 7.16 11.82
CA ARG A 5 -18.02 7.37 10.80
C ARG A 5 -17.58 6.74 9.49
N LEU A 6 -18.40 5.87 8.95
CA LEU A 6 -18.22 5.32 7.62
C LEU A 6 -19.25 5.96 6.68
N PHE A 7 -18.81 6.36 5.49
CA PHE A 7 -19.69 6.93 4.49
C PHE A 7 -19.72 6.04 3.26
N ARG A 8 -20.92 5.78 2.76
CA ARG A 8 -21.15 5.12 1.47
C ARG A 8 -21.53 6.17 0.45
N LEU A 9 -20.65 6.42 -0.50
CA LEU A 9 -20.95 7.24 -1.68
C LEU A 9 -21.37 6.32 -2.82
N ARG A 10 -22.61 6.48 -3.29
CA ARG A 10 -23.12 5.80 -4.49
C ARG A 10 -23.04 6.78 -5.66
N VAL A 11 -22.49 6.29 -6.77
CA VAL A 11 -22.34 7.03 -8.02
C VAL A 11 -23.09 6.28 -9.11
N GLU A 12 -24.08 6.91 -9.73
CA GLU A 12 -24.81 6.39 -10.88
C GLU A 12 -24.45 7.21 -12.13
N LEU A 13 -23.98 6.53 -13.17
CA LEU A 13 -23.56 7.18 -14.42
C LEU A 13 -24.75 7.25 -15.38
N LEU A 14 -25.42 8.40 -15.43
CA LEU A 14 -26.52 8.68 -16.35
C LEU A 14 -26.01 9.50 -17.55
N GLN A 15 -26.75 9.48 -18.66
CA GLN A 15 -26.44 10.33 -19.81
C GLN A 15 -26.64 11.80 -19.44
N GLY A 16 -25.61 12.64 -19.62
CA GLY A 16 -25.63 14.06 -19.26
C GLY A 16 -24.83 14.35 -17.99
N SER A 17 -25.26 13.85 -16.84
CA SER A 17 -24.56 14.05 -15.56
C SER A 17 -24.69 12.83 -14.62
N PRO A 18 -23.68 12.58 -13.76
CA PRO A 18 -23.77 11.53 -12.76
C PRO A 18 -24.71 11.93 -11.61
N LEU A 19 -25.44 10.95 -11.07
CA LEU A 19 -26.20 11.10 -9.84
C LEU A 19 -25.36 10.60 -8.66
N LEU A 20 -25.26 11.41 -7.62
CA LEU A 20 -24.51 11.10 -6.39
C LEU A 20 -25.46 11.00 -5.20
N SER A 21 -25.30 9.97 -4.39
CA SER A 21 -25.94 9.89 -3.06
C SER A 21 -24.93 9.45 -2.00
N CYS A 22 -25.04 10.03 -0.80
CA CYS A 22 -24.15 9.76 0.31
C CYS A 22 -24.97 9.35 1.53
N GLU A 23 -24.56 8.25 2.16
CA GLU A 23 -25.17 7.72 3.36
C GLU A 23 -24.12 7.55 4.46
N ALA A 24 -24.46 7.92 5.69
CA ALA A 24 -23.64 7.63 6.85
C ALA A 24 -24.03 6.25 7.40
N LEU A 25 -23.05 5.35 7.52
CA LEU A 25 -23.21 4.02 8.09
C LEU A 25 -22.70 4.02 9.55
N GLU A 26 -23.40 3.29 10.41
CA GLU A 26 -23.05 3.16 11.83
C GLU A 26 -21.92 2.16 12.10
N THR A 27 -21.50 1.40 11.08
CA THR A 27 -20.51 0.31 11.18
C THR A 27 -19.05 0.76 11.04
N GLY A 28 -18.74 2.05 11.28
CA GLY A 28 -17.39 2.57 11.10
C GLY A 28 -16.40 2.20 12.23
N ILE A 29 -15.11 2.29 11.93
CA ILE A 29 -14.02 2.11 12.91
C ILE A 29 -13.31 3.46 13.11
N SER A 30 -12.97 3.78 14.36
CA SER A 30 -12.17 4.97 14.70
C SER A 30 -10.68 4.72 14.43
N ILE A 31 -10.24 4.98 13.20
CA ILE A 31 -8.86 4.75 12.74
C ILE A 31 -8.39 5.83 11.76
N SER A 32 -7.08 5.97 11.61
CA SER A 32 -6.46 6.70 10.49
C SER A 32 -5.20 6.01 10.00
N SER A 33 -4.84 6.25 8.74
CA SER A 33 -3.60 5.76 8.13
C SER A 33 -3.44 4.24 8.28
N ALA A 34 -4.57 3.53 8.28
CA ALA A 34 -4.57 2.07 8.29
C ALA A 34 -4.14 1.57 6.90
N ILE A 35 -3.53 0.39 6.89
CA ILE A 35 -3.08 -0.26 5.67
C ILE A 35 -4.17 -1.25 5.26
N ILE A 36 -4.57 -1.20 4.00
CA ILE A 36 -5.62 -2.07 3.45
C ILE A 36 -5.00 -2.96 2.38
N THR A 37 -5.23 -4.27 2.48
CA THR A 37 -4.85 -5.24 1.45
C THR A 37 -6.06 -6.06 1.06
N ARG A 38 -6.19 -6.42 -0.22
CA ARG A 38 -7.27 -7.27 -0.72
C ARG A 38 -6.87 -8.74 -0.56
N THR A 39 -7.82 -9.58 -0.15
CA THR A 39 -7.60 -11.02 -0.02
C THR A 39 -8.41 -11.78 -1.06
N GLY A 40 -7.72 -12.29 -2.08
CA GLY A 40 -8.32 -13.08 -3.15
C GLY A 40 -9.20 -12.30 -4.15
N PRO A 41 -9.93 -13.02 -5.02
CA PRO A 41 -10.72 -12.42 -6.11
C PRO A 41 -12.07 -11.85 -5.66
N THR A 42 -12.52 -12.15 -4.44
CA THR A 42 -13.76 -11.60 -3.88
C THR A 42 -13.55 -10.17 -3.35
N HIS A 43 -14.61 -9.49 -2.94
CA HIS A 43 -14.52 -8.18 -2.27
C HIS A 43 -14.23 -8.35 -0.76
N LYS A 44 -13.16 -9.08 -0.44
CA LYS A 44 -12.65 -9.29 0.92
C LYS A 44 -11.34 -8.53 1.08
N TYR A 45 -11.20 -7.86 2.21
CA TYR A 45 -10.07 -6.98 2.51
C TYR A 45 -9.63 -7.19 3.96
N ILE A 46 -8.38 -6.87 4.25
CA ILE A 46 -7.85 -6.79 5.61
C ILE A 46 -7.46 -5.35 5.88
N ILE A 47 -7.90 -4.82 7.02
CA ILE A 47 -7.45 -3.57 7.61
C ILE A 47 -6.43 -3.91 8.69
N LEU A 48 -5.18 -3.57 8.43
CA LEU A 48 -4.08 -3.68 9.37
C LEU A 48 -3.75 -2.31 9.96
N GLY A 49 -3.70 -2.25 11.28
CA GLY A 49 -2.96 -1.20 11.96
C GLY A 49 -3.55 0.20 11.85
N GLY A 50 -2.67 1.19 11.68
CA GLY A 50 -2.99 2.61 11.75
C GLY A 50 -2.97 3.14 13.19
N TYR A 51 -3.77 4.18 13.45
CA TYR A 51 -3.77 4.90 14.71
C TYR A 51 -5.19 5.17 15.24
N GLN A 52 -5.47 4.77 16.48
CA GLN A 52 -6.73 5.06 17.18
C GLN A 52 -6.76 6.52 17.70
N SER A 53 -5.59 7.05 18.07
CA SER A 53 -5.40 8.44 18.51
C SER A 53 -4.04 8.97 18.05
N SER A 54 -3.68 10.21 18.40
CA SER A 54 -2.37 10.79 18.06
C SER A 54 -1.19 10.12 18.78
N SER A 55 -1.45 9.38 19.86
CA SER A 55 -0.42 8.74 20.69
C SER A 55 -0.60 7.23 20.82
N GLN A 56 -1.58 6.64 20.12
CA GLN A 56 -1.90 5.22 20.24
C GLN A 56 -2.00 4.58 18.86
N LYS A 57 -1.03 3.71 18.55
CA LYS A 57 -1.11 2.80 17.40
C LYS A 57 -2.22 1.79 17.62
N ARG A 58 -2.88 1.36 16.55
CA ARG A 58 -3.84 0.25 16.58
C ARG A 58 -3.11 -1.06 16.32
N LEU A 59 -3.09 -2.01 17.26
CA LEU A 59 -2.44 -3.31 17.02
C LEU A 59 -3.40 -4.41 16.52
N GLU A 60 -4.70 -4.13 16.55
CA GLU A 60 -5.75 -5.03 16.07
C GLU A 60 -5.80 -5.08 14.53
N CYS A 61 -6.29 -6.21 14.02
CA CYS A 61 -6.61 -6.40 12.61
C CYS A 61 -8.13 -6.57 12.44
N SER A 62 -8.64 -6.27 11.25
CA SER A 62 -10.04 -6.51 10.91
C SER A 62 -10.16 -7.01 9.49
N THR A 63 -11.09 -7.94 9.27
CA THR A 63 -11.53 -8.32 7.93
C THR A 63 -12.71 -7.44 7.54
N VAL A 64 -12.73 -7.02 6.28
CA VAL A 64 -13.83 -6.30 5.68
C VAL A 64 -14.35 -7.09 4.49
N THR A 65 -15.63 -7.41 4.51
CA THR A 65 -16.31 -8.09 3.42
C THR A 65 -17.37 -7.16 2.84
N LEU A 66 -17.34 -6.97 1.52
CA LEU A 66 -18.40 -6.28 0.78
C LEU A 66 -19.24 -7.33 0.05
N ASP A 67 -20.53 -7.37 0.35
CA ASP A 67 -21.50 -8.26 -0.29
C ASP A 67 -22.81 -7.52 -0.63
N GLU A 68 -23.83 -8.26 -1.06
CA GLU A 68 -25.15 -7.72 -1.38
C GLU A 68 -25.86 -7.05 -0.20
N LYS A 69 -25.54 -7.45 1.04
CA LYS A 69 -26.11 -6.89 2.27
C LYS A 69 -25.37 -5.63 2.72
N GLY A 70 -24.18 -5.36 2.18
CA GLY A 70 -23.40 -4.15 2.41
C GLY A 70 -21.97 -4.43 2.86
N ILE A 71 -21.47 -3.59 3.76
CA ILE A 71 -20.12 -3.70 4.33
C ILE A 71 -20.18 -4.33 5.71
N HIS A 72 -19.42 -5.40 5.89
CA HIS A 72 -19.27 -6.11 7.17
C HIS A 72 -17.83 -5.97 7.64
N ILE A 73 -17.65 -5.57 8.89
CA ILE A 73 -16.34 -5.41 9.51
C ILE A 73 -16.27 -6.34 10.71
N GLU A 74 -15.34 -7.27 10.67
CA GLU A 74 -15.17 -8.30 11.71
C GLU A 74 -13.76 -8.26 12.28
N PRO A 75 -13.57 -8.48 13.59
CA PRO A 75 -12.23 -8.63 14.17
C PRO A 75 -11.48 -9.79 13.52
N LEU A 76 -10.18 -9.59 13.27
CA LEU A 76 -9.27 -10.63 12.80
C LEU A 76 -8.15 -10.78 13.83
N GLU A 77 -7.76 -12.03 14.12
CA GLU A 77 -6.66 -12.30 15.04
C GLU A 77 -5.39 -11.57 14.54
N PRO A 78 -4.78 -10.70 15.36
CA PRO A 78 -3.58 -9.99 14.95
C PRO A 78 -2.38 -10.93 14.90
N PRO A 79 -1.36 -10.62 14.08
CA PRO A 79 -0.10 -11.35 14.14
C PRO A 79 0.58 -11.16 15.50
N LYS A 80 1.49 -12.07 15.85
CA LYS A 80 2.31 -11.92 17.04
C LYS A 80 3.33 -10.80 16.84
N TRP A 81 2.99 -9.61 17.31
CA TRP A 81 3.82 -8.43 17.17
C TRP A 81 5.13 -8.55 17.96
N THR A 82 6.24 -8.19 17.34
CA THR A 82 7.54 -8.12 17.99
C THR A 82 7.58 -6.96 18.99
N PRO A 83 8.47 -7.00 20.00
CA PRO A 83 8.65 -5.88 20.92
C PRO A 83 8.96 -4.57 20.20
N ASP A 84 9.72 -4.59 19.10
CA ASP A 84 10.07 -3.38 18.35
C ASP A 84 8.82 -2.70 17.76
N ILE A 85 7.90 -3.49 17.20
CA ILE A 85 6.61 -2.98 16.68
C ILE A 85 5.71 -2.48 17.82
N ILE A 86 5.62 -3.23 18.93
CA ILE A 86 4.78 -2.88 20.07
C ILE A 86 5.24 -1.54 20.68
N HIS A 87 6.53 -1.42 20.97
CA HIS A 87 7.08 -0.28 21.71
C HIS A 87 7.40 0.93 20.84
N SER A 88 7.56 0.79 19.52
CA SER A 88 7.76 1.93 18.64
C SER A 88 6.63 2.94 18.77
N ARG A 89 6.92 4.24 18.66
CA ARG A 89 5.85 5.25 18.66
C ARG A 89 5.06 5.27 17.35
N THR A 90 5.72 4.96 16.24
CA THR A 90 5.15 5.10 14.89
C THR A 90 5.46 3.90 14.00
N TRP A 91 4.62 3.73 13.00
CA TRP A 91 4.80 2.78 11.91
C TRP A 91 4.13 3.30 10.66
N PHE A 92 4.54 2.78 9.52
CA PHE A 92 3.90 3.02 8.25
C PHE A 92 4.17 1.82 7.33
N GLY A 93 3.47 1.77 6.20
CA GLY A 93 3.58 0.63 5.32
C GLY A 93 2.57 0.67 4.20
N GLY A 94 2.50 -0.43 3.47
CA GLY A 94 1.60 -0.59 2.34
C GLY A 94 1.32 -2.05 2.05
N SER A 95 0.27 -2.29 1.28
CA SER A 95 0.03 -3.62 0.70
C SER A 95 1.20 -3.98 -0.22
N ALA A 96 1.71 -5.20 -0.08
CA ALA A 96 2.74 -5.78 -0.93
C ALA A 96 2.15 -6.79 -1.95
N GLY A 97 0.82 -6.82 -2.12
CA GLY A 97 0.11 -7.74 -3.03
C GLY A 97 -0.49 -8.95 -2.31
N GLU A 98 -1.49 -9.58 -2.95
CA GLU A 98 -2.16 -10.85 -2.59
C GLU A 98 -1.99 -11.32 -1.14
N VAL A 99 -2.51 -10.56 -0.16
CA VAL A 99 -2.47 -10.81 1.31
C VAL A 99 -1.25 -10.37 2.11
N SER A 100 -0.21 -9.86 1.47
CA SER A 100 0.98 -9.37 2.14
C SER A 100 0.93 -7.87 2.43
N ILE A 101 1.51 -7.48 3.56
CA ILE A 101 1.71 -6.09 3.96
C ILE A 101 3.16 -5.91 4.37
N LEU A 102 3.81 -4.89 3.79
CA LEU A 102 5.11 -4.43 4.23
C LEU A 102 4.94 -3.32 5.27
N LEU A 103 5.58 -3.48 6.42
CA LEU A 103 5.55 -2.57 7.56
C LEU A 103 6.95 -2.06 7.86
N ALA A 104 7.10 -0.75 8.06
CA ALA A 104 8.32 -0.10 8.47
C ALA A 104 8.17 0.50 9.87
N VAL A 105 9.21 0.29 10.69
CA VAL A 105 9.29 0.79 12.07
C VAL A 105 10.60 1.57 12.25
N PRO A 106 10.57 2.83 12.69
CA PRO A 106 11.78 3.60 12.90
C PRO A 106 12.70 3.01 13.97
N THR A 107 14.00 3.13 13.77
CA THR A 107 15.01 2.75 14.77
C THR A 107 15.15 3.86 15.81
N GLU A 108 14.23 3.91 16.78
CA GLU A 108 14.29 4.92 17.84
C GLU A 108 15.52 4.72 18.76
N GLY A 109 16.25 5.80 19.06
CA GLY A 109 17.25 5.82 20.13
C GLY A 109 18.64 5.22 19.81
N ARG A 110 18.96 4.92 18.55
CA ARG A 110 20.28 4.40 18.14
C ARG A 110 20.97 5.30 17.11
N PRO A 111 21.60 6.42 17.52
CA PRO A 111 22.19 7.40 16.60
C PRO A 111 23.37 6.89 15.77
N SER A 112 23.90 5.70 16.05
CA SER A 112 25.05 5.11 15.38
C SER A 112 24.70 4.06 14.32
N GLN A 113 23.43 3.72 14.14
CA GLN A 113 22.99 2.75 13.14
C GLN A 113 22.72 3.46 11.80
N PRO A 114 23.21 2.92 10.66
CA PRO A 114 22.92 3.50 9.35
C PRO A 114 21.46 3.26 8.92
N ASP A 115 20.86 2.16 9.39
CA ASP A 115 19.49 1.78 9.05
C ASP A 115 18.49 2.62 9.86
N VAL A 116 17.68 3.40 9.16
CA VAL A 116 16.69 4.31 9.77
C VAL A 116 15.38 3.58 10.13
N HIS A 117 15.12 2.43 9.49
CA HIS A 117 13.89 1.65 9.68
C HIS A 117 14.17 0.15 9.65
N TYR A 118 13.47 -0.60 10.51
CA TYR A 118 13.30 -2.03 10.36
C TYR A 118 12.06 -2.33 9.52
N PHE A 119 12.16 -3.30 8.61
CA PHE A 119 11.07 -3.73 7.76
C PHE A 119 10.57 -5.11 8.17
N TYR A 120 9.25 -5.29 8.18
CA TYR A 120 8.57 -6.52 8.52
C TYR A 120 7.53 -6.82 7.45
N GLN A 121 7.45 -8.07 7.03
CA GLN A 121 6.39 -8.56 6.16
C GLN A 121 5.34 -9.28 7.01
N VAL A 122 4.08 -8.89 6.86
CA VAL A 122 2.93 -9.55 7.49
C VAL A 122 2.14 -10.23 6.39
N ASN A 123 2.00 -11.55 6.48
CA ASN A 123 1.21 -12.35 5.54
C ASN A 123 -0.04 -12.87 6.25
N PHE A 124 -1.17 -12.87 5.54
CA PHE A 124 -2.44 -13.42 6.03
C PHE A 124 -2.84 -14.66 5.23
N GLU A 125 -3.30 -15.71 5.88
CA GLU A 125 -3.74 -16.91 5.16
C GLU A 125 -5.03 -16.62 4.37
N THR A 126 -5.09 -17.05 3.10
CA THR A 126 -6.30 -17.04 2.29
C THR A 126 -7.03 -18.37 2.44
N GLU A 127 -8.36 -18.37 2.58
CA GLU A 127 -9.17 -19.61 2.51
C GLU A 127 -8.98 -20.27 1.14
N GLY A 128 -8.13 -21.30 1.08
CA GLY A 128 -7.79 -22.04 -0.14
C GLY A 128 -6.34 -22.52 -0.20
N GLU A 129 -5.42 -21.86 0.51
CA GLU A 129 -3.98 -22.19 0.54
C GLU A 129 -3.59 -22.83 1.89
N GLY A 130 -4.44 -23.73 2.36
CA GLY A 130 -4.10 -24.61 3.47
C GLY A 130 -3.09 -25.64 2.99
N LYS A 131 -1.81 -25.40 3.30
CA LYS A 131 -0.67 -26.34 3.23
C LYS A 131 -0.16 -26.65 1.83
N GLU A 132 0.84 -25.88 1.39
CA GLU A 132 2.03 -26.35 0.65
C GLU A 132 2.88 -25.13 0.30
N GLU A 133 3.72 -24.68 1.25
CA GLU A 133 5.04 -24.07 0.96
C GLU A 133 5.74 -23.68 2.28
N GLU A 134 6.06 -24.69 3.09
CA GLU A 134 7.36 -24.66 3.78
C GLU A 134 8.43 -25.02 2.73
N GLY A 135 8.69 -24.08 1.83
CA GLY A 135 9.56 -24.26 0.66
C GLY A 135 10.77 -23.36 0.70
N ILE A 136 11.78 -23.76 1.48
CA ILE A 136 13.23 -23.55 1.20
C ILE A 136 13.56 -22.24 0.45
N GLN A 137 13.71 -21.12 1.18
CA GLN A 137 14.41 -19.95 0.64
C GLN A 137 15.93 -20.18 0.71
N GLY A 138 16.44 -20.99 -0.22
CA GLY A 138 17.86 -21.08 -0.52
C GLY A 138 18.28 -19.91 -1.40
N CYS A 139 18.51 -18.73 -0.82
CA CYS A 139 19.19 -17.65 -1.54
C CYS A 139 20.70 -17.95 -1.59
N SER A 140 21.11 -18.75 -2.56
CA SER A 140 22.49 -18.80 -3.04
C SER A 140 22.45 -18.88 -4.55
N GLN A 141 22.35 -17.72 -5.20
CA GLN A 141 22.81 -17.59 -6.58
C GLN A 141 24.33 -17.41 -6.52
N GLU A 142 25.05 -18.49 -6.78
CA GLU A 142 26.44 -18.43 -7.19
C GLU A 142 26.50 -17.91 -8.63
N SER A 143 27.41 -16.96 -8.85
CA SER A 143 27.67 -16.26 -10.10
C SER A 143 27.92 -17.23 -11.25
N THR A 144 27.19 -17.08 -12.35
CA THR A 144 27.61 -17.65 -13.64
C THR A 144 28.17 -16.55 -14.52
N ASP A 145 29.35 -16.84 -15.05
CA ASP A 145 30.24 -15.93 -15.74
C ASP A 145 29.64 -15.32 -17.02
N TYR A 146 30.13 -14.13 -17.30
CA TYR A 146 29.93 -13.34 -18.50
C TYR A 146 30.17 -14.16 -19.78
N ASP A 147 29.25 -14.07 -20.73
CA ASP A 147 29.63 -14.14 -22.14
C ASP A 147 28.89 -13.10 -22.97
N ASP A 148 29.67 -12.51 -23.85
CA ASP A 148 29.51 -11.30 -24.63
C ASP A 148 28.43 -11.45 -25.71
N SER A 149 27.51 -10.50 -25.81
CA SER A 149 26.58 -10.40 -26.93
C SER A 149 26.27 -8.93 -27.21
N THR A 150 27.04 -8.40 -28.15
CA THR A 150 26.89 -7.23 -29.05
C THR A 150 25.74 -6.24 -28.82
N PRO A 151 26.00 -4.92 -28.85
CA PRO A 151 24.97 -3.90 -28.64
C PRO A 151 23.95 -3.90 -29.79
N LEU A 152 22.67 -3.84 -29.43
CA LEU A 152 21.57 -3.61 -30.36
C LEU A 152 21.56 -2.12 -30.74
N GLU A 153 22.02 -1.85 -31.95
CA GLU A 153 21.98 -0.55 -32.61
C GLU A 153 20.73 -0.50 -33.51
N ASP A 154 19.69 0.19 -33.04
CA ASP A 154 18.76 0.94 -33.90
C ASP A 154 17.94 1.89 -32.99
N SER A 155 18.26 3.19 -32.96
CA SER A 155 17.74 4.26 -33.83
C SER A 155 16.32 4.72 -33.49
N GLU A 156 16.20 5.84 -32.78
CA GLU A 156 15.56 7.08 -33.29
C GLU A 156 15.61 8.20 -32.23
N GLU A 157 16.46 9.21 -32.47
CA GLU A 157 16.43 10.45 -31.68
C GLU A 157 15.42 11.42 -32.31
N LEU A 158 14.39 11.81 -31.55
CA LEU A 158 13.45 12.85 -31.94
C LEU A 158 14.07 14.24 -31.71
N TYR A 159 14.65 14.82 -32.76
CA TYR A 159 15.02 16.23 -32.78
C TYR A 159 13.78 17.10 -33.01
N PHE A 160 13.38 17.85 -31.99
CA PHE A 160 12.43 18.96 -32.16
C PHE A 160 13.14 20.10 -32.89
N GLY A 161 13.03 20.14 -34.21
CA GLY A 161 13.35 21.33 -35.00
C GLY A 161 12.42 22.48 -34.59
N ARG A 162 12.96 23.50 -33.92
CA ARG A 162 12.28 24.80 -33.79
C ARG A 162 12.50 25.56 -35.10
N GLU A 163 11.40 25.96 -35.73
CA GLU A 163 11.40 26.68 -37.00
C GLU A 163 12.19 28.01 -36.89
N PRO A 164 13.05 28.34 -37.87
CA PRO A 164 13.89 29.53 -37.83
C PRO A 164 13.14 30.76 -38.35
N HIS A 165 12.04 31.13 -37.70
CA HIS A 165 11.32 32.39 -37.98
C HIS A 165 10.88 33.13 -36.72
N GLU A 166 11.65 33.04 -35.63
CA GLU A 166 11.60 34.01 -34.52
C GLU A 166 12.95 34.73 -34.40
N LEU A 167 13.33 35.41 -35.48
CA LEU A 167 14.31 36.49 -35.46
C LEU A 167 13.65 37.71 -36.06
N GLU A 168 12.83 38.41 -35.26
CA GLU A 168 12.63 39.84 -35.48
C GLU A 168 13.29 40.62 -34.36
N ASP A 169 14.34 41.27 -34.82
CA ASP A 169 15.22 42.23 -34.20
C ASP A 169 14.43 43.45 -33.70
N SER A 170 14.71 43.90 -32.48
CA SER A 170 14.54 45.32 -32.13
C SER A 170 15.44 45.69 -30.96
N SER A 171 16.70 45.96 -31.31
CA SER A 171 17.56 46.90 -30.59
C SER A 171 16.99 48.32 -30.68
N GLY A 172 16.90 49.05 -29.57
CA GLY A 172 16.75 50.52 -29.61
C GLY A 172 16.24 51.16 -28.32
N GLU A 173 17.20 51.73 -27.57
CA GLU A 173 17.11 52.69 -26.44
C GLU A 173 16.63 52.21 -25.06
#